data_AF-A0A1F7ABN8-F1
#
_entry.id   AF-A0A1F7ABN8-F1
#
_cell.length_a   1.000
_cell.length_b   1.000
_cell.length_c   1.000
_cell.angle_alpha   90.00
_cell.angle_beta   90.00
_cell.angle_gamma   90.00
#
_symmetry.space_group_name_H-M   'P 1'
#
loop_
_entity.id
_entity.type
_entity.pdbx_description
1 polymer ?
#
loop_
_entity_poly.entity_id
_entity_poly.type
_entity_poly.pdbx_seq_one_letter_code
_entity_poly.pdbx_strand_id
1 'polypeptide(L)' 'MSRRCEITGKKPSVGNARSHAMNATKRMYNPNLIVKKVLDPKT' A
#
# COMPACT_ATOMS: atom_id res chain seq x y z
N MET A 1 -8.36 -5.90 8.94
CA MET A 1 -7.51 -6.50 7.89
C MET A 1 -6.21 -5.72 7.77
N SER A 2 -5.06 -6.40 7.75
CA SER A 2 -3.80 -5.78 7.34
C SER A 2 -3.93 -5.31 5.88
N ARG A 3 -3.54 -4.07 5.56
CA ARG A 3 -3.51 -3.54 4.17
C ARG A 3 -2.42 -4.24 3.35
N ARG A 4 -2.63 -5.52 3.02
CA ARG A 4 -1.71 -6.35 2.24
C ARG A 4 -2.39 -6.78 0.94
N CYS A 5 -1.67 -6.73 -0.18
CA CYS A 5 -2.17 -7.29 -1.44
C CYS A 5 -2.19 -8.82 -1.35
N GLU A 6 -3.32 -9.42 -1.70
CA GLU A 6 -3.51 -10.89 -1.66
C GLU A 6 -2.67 -11.60 -2.73
N ILE A 7 -2.54 -11.00 -3.92
CA ILE A 7 -1.80 -11.60 -5.04
C ILE A 7 -0.29 -11.31 -4.94
N THR A 8 0.09 -10.05 -4.70
CA THR A 8 1.50 -9.62 -4.76
C THR A 8 2.18 -9.50 -3.40
N GLY A 9 1.44 -9.65 -2.30
CA GLY A 9 1.97 -9.53 -0.95
C GLY A 9 2.42 -8.12 -0.52
N LYS A 10 2.26 -7.09 -1.38
CA LYS A 10 2.63 -5.69 -1.09
C LYS A 10 2.04 -5.23 0.24
N LYS A 11 2.89 -4.73 1.14
CA LYS A 11 2.57 -4.27 2.49
C LYS A 11 2.86 -2.78 2.65
N PRO A 12 2.29 -2.09 3.65
CA PRO A 12 2.63 -0.70 3.92
C PRO A 12 4.12 -0.59 4.26
N SER A 13 4.77 0.44 3.74
CA SER A 13 6.15 0.77 4.10
C SER A 13 6.20 2.02 4.97
N VAL A 14 7.21 2.11 5.83
CA VAL A 14 7.45 3.26 6.70
C VAL A 14 8.56 4.12 6.10
N GLY A 15 8.44 5.45 6.21
CA GLY A 15 9.50 6.37 5.83
C GLY A 15 9.21 7.80 6.29
N ASN A 16 9.79 8.78 5.60
CA ASN A 16 9.67 10.18 5.98
C ASN A 16 9.15 11.04 4.82
N ALA A 17 8.32 12.05 5.10
CA ALA A 17 8.16 13.17 4.20
C ALA A 17 9.36 14.12 4.37
N ARG A 18 9.82 14.73 3.26
CA ARG A 18 10.87 15.73 3.23
C ARG A 18 10.27 17.06 2.83
N SER A 19 10.50 18.12 3.62
CA SER A 19 10.13 19.49 3.23
C SER A 19 11.18 20.06 2.26
N HIS A 20 10.92 21.26 1.74
CA HIS A 20 11.92 22.02 0.99
C HIS A 20 13.21 22.25 1.79
N ALA A 21 13.11 22.40 3.11
CA ALA A 21 14.26 22.50 4.02
C ALA A 21 14.81 21.12 4.47
N MET A 22 14.36 20.02 3.85
CA MET A 22 14.76 18.64 4.13
C MET A 22 14.36 18.10 5.53
N ASN A 23 13.44 18.76 6.24
CA ASN A 23 12.91 18.30 7.52
C ASN A 23 12.25 16.93 7.39
N ALA A 24 12.50 16.03 8.35
CA ALA A 24 11.98 14.66 8.33
C ALA A 24 10.73 14.53 9.21
N THR A 25 9.59 14.18 8.62
CA THR A 25 8.40 13.77 9.40
C THR A 25 8.00 12.34 9.06
N LYS A 26 7.71 11.51 10.06
CA LYS A 26 7.33 10.10 9.87
C LYS A 26 6.02 10.01 9.07
N ARG A 27 5.99 9.12 8.07
CA ARG A 27 4.79 8.77 7.30
C ARG A 27 4.75 7.29 6.96
N MET A 28 3.54 6.82 6.69
CA MET A 28 3.29 5.47 6.18
C MET A 28 2.87 5.55 4.71
N TYR A 29 3.47 4.72 3.86
CA TYR A 29 3.11 4.57 2.45
C TYR A 29 2.19 3.36 2.31
N ASN A 30 0.90 3.62 2.11
CA ASN A 30 -0.09 2.57 1.94
C ASN A 30 -0.07 2.03 0.49
N PRO A 31 -0.24 0.71 0.28
CA PRO A 31 -0.48 0.17 -1.04
C PRO A 31 -1.86 0.62 -1.57
N ASN A 32 -1.95 0.87 -2.88
CA ASN A 32 -3.19 1.23 -3.56
C ASN A 32 -4.05 -0.03 -3.82
N LEU A 33 -4.66 -0.57 -2.77
CA LEU A 33 -5.53 -1.75 -2.84
C LEU A 33 -6.95 -1.34 -3.23
N ILE A 34 -7.52 -2.06 -4.19
CA ILE A 34 -8.91 -1.88 -4.63
C ILE A 34 -9.59 -3.24 -4.50
N VAL A 35 -10.77 -3.27 -3.89
CA VAL A 35 -11.60 -4.47 -3.82
C VAL A 35 -12.21 -4.70 -5.20
N LYS A 36 -11.82 -5.79 -5.86
CA LYS A 36 -12.40 -6.23 -7.12
C LYS A 36 -12.89 -7.66 -6.96
N LYS A 37 -14.10 -7.92 -7.45
CA LYS A 37 -14.61 -9.29 -7.61
C LYS A 37 -14.10 -9.80 -8.94
N VAL A 38 -13.32 -10.88 -8.91
CA VAL A 38 -12.89 -11.59 -10.10
C VAL A 38 -13.84 -12.77 -10.28
N LEU A 39 -14.42 -12.90 -11.46
CA LEU A 39 -15.21 -14.08 -11.86
C LEU A 39 -14.25 -15.02 -12.59
N ASP A 40 -14.00 -16.20 -12.04
CA ASP A 40 -13.18 -17.21 -12.72
C ASP A 40 -14.05 -18.00 -13.71
N PRO A 41 -13.74 -18.01 -15.02
CA PRO A 41 -14.59 -18.64 -16.04
C PRO A 41 -14.52 -20.17 -16.07
N LYS A 42 -13.69 -20.79 -15.22
CA LYS A 42 -13.48 -22.25 -15.13
C LYS A 42 -14.25 -22.89 -13.97
N THR A 43 -14.99 -22.11 -13.17
CA THR A 43 -15.82 -22.58 -12.05
C THR A 43 -17.20 -21.96 -12.12
#